data_AF-A0A528DIR7-F1
#
_entry.id   AF-A0A528DIR7-F1
#
_cell.length_a   1.000
_cell.length_b   1.000
_cell.length_c   1.000
_cell.angle_alpha   90.00
_cell.angle_beta   90.00
_cell.angle_gamma   90.00
#
_symmetry.space_group_name_H-M   'P 1'
#
loop_
_entity.id
_entity.type
_entity.pdbx_description
1 polymer ?
#
loop_
_entity_poly.entity_id
_entity_poly.type
_entity_poly.pdbx_seq_one_letter_code
_entity_poly.pdbx_strand_id
1 'polypeptide(L)'
;MKFTISLSDAARHTITLATLEAYVLGDGRPRRTKLETLGYLWGFSREDSKGTTHFHVDLMSLSISAKRSRNSVKPNDQAVRLKSELMDRWAPHLTLIGDFHSHTYENLAEVRDIRGFEFSDADEASFLDDDFLWERANDQPIMLAMTICKLARVHEKHAAETIRSNIAHFDVGEFRFWLNAAVGFLDASGSRRCTGNRPSNVKLRIDSRFYNYSRDRLVVATRALISSPSPMG
;
A
#
# COMPACT_ATOMS: atom_id res chain seq x y z
N MET A 1 -2.19 -23.00 -7.15
CA MET A 1 -2.95 -21.84 -7.68
C MET A 1 -1.97 -20.80 -8.16
N LYS A 2 -2.29 -20.08 -9.25
CA LYS A 2 -1.48 -18.95 -9.75
C LYS A 2 -2.32 -17.69 -9.71
N PHE A 3 -1.66 -16.58 -9.41
CA PHE A 3 -2.31 -15.29 -9.21
C PHE A 3 -1.58 -14.21 -9.98
N THR A 4 -2.34 -13.27 -10.52
CA THR A 4 -1.82 -12.01 -11.02
C THR A 4 -2.53 -10.88 -10.29
N ILE A 5 -1.80 -9.86 -9.87
CA ILE A 5 -2.36 -8.62 -9.33
C ILE A 5 -1.95 -7.47 -10.23
N SER A 6 -2.92 -6.66 -10.64
CA SER A 6 -2.73 -5.42 -11.39
C SER A 6 -3.47 -4.27 -10.70
N LEU A 7 -2.99 -3.05 -10.89
CA LEU A 7 -3.59 -1.85 -10.32
C LEU A 7 -3.94 -0.88 -11.46
N SER A 8 -5.05 -0.17 -11.33
CA SER A 8 -5.30 1.04 -12.11
C SER A 8 -4.26 2.12 -11.79
N ASP A 9 -4.06 3.06 -12.71
CA ASP A 9 -3.17 4.19 -12.47
C ASP A 9 -3.64 5.02 -11.26
N ALA A 10 -4.97 5.21 -11.13
CA ALA A 10 -5.57 5.96 -10.03
C ALA A 10 -5.30 5.29 -8.66
N ALA A 11 -5.50 3.97 -8.56
CA ALA A 11 -5.22 3.22 -7.34
C ALA A 11 -3.73 3.33 -6.96
N ARG A 12 -2.83 3.13 -7.93
CA ARG A 12 -1.39 3.26 -7.71
C ARG A 12 -1.01 4.66 -7.24
N HIS A 13 -1.48 5.72 -7.91
CA HIS A 13 -1.19 7.09 -7.51
C HIS A 13 -1.67 7.38 -6.10
N THR A 14 -2.89 6.96 -5.76
CA THR A 14 -3.45 7.23 -4.44
C THR A 14 -2.68 6.47 -3.35
N ILE A 15 -2.26 5.24 -3.61
CA ILE A 15 -1.40 4.46 -2.70
C ILE A 15 -0.07 5.18 -2.46
N THR A 16 0.60 5.61 -3.53
CA THR A 16 1.87 6.33 -3.43
C THR A 16 1.73 7.66 -2.71
N LEU A 17 0.70 8.45 -3.03
CA LEU A 17 0.43 9.75 -2.40
C LEU A 17 0.14 9.60 -0.91
N ALA A 18 -0.74 8.66 -0.53
CA ALA A 18 -1.06 8.38 0.86
C ALA A 18 0.19 7.94 1.66
N THR A 19 1.02 7.09 1.05
CA THR A 19 2.27 6.61 1.67
C THR A 19 3.26 7.76 1.87
N LEU A 20 3.45 8.60 0.84
CA LEU A 20 4.35 9.74 0.90
C LEU A 20 3.89 10.78 1.94
N GLU A 21 2.60 11.12 1.96
CA GLU A 21 2.05 12.08 2.92
C GLU A 21 2.22 11.58 4.35
N ALA A 22 1.87 10.32 4.60
CA ALA A 22 2.06 9.67 5.89
C ALA A 22 3.54 9.65 6.34
N TYR A 23 4.45 9.45 5.39
CA TYR A 23 5.88 9.43 5.65
C TYR A 23 6.44 10.82 5.98
N VAL A 24 6.11 11.82 5.16
CA VAL A 24 6.70 13.17 5.21
C VAL A 24 5.99 14.07 6.23
N LEU A 25 4.65 14.07 6.23
CA LEU A 25 3.82 15.00 7.01
C LEU A 25 3.12 14.32 8.20
N GLY A 26 2.96 13.00 8.17
CA GLY A 26 2.36 12.26 9.27
C GLY A 26 0.85 12.45 9.38
N ASP A 27 0.38 12.95 10.52
CA ASP A 27 -1.03 13.30 10.78
C ASP A 27 -1.22 14.79 11.14
N GLY A 28 -0.26 15.64 10.77
CA GLY A 28 -0.28 17.08 11.05
C GLY A 28 0.16 17.44 12.48
N ARG A 29 0.40 16.47 13.37
CA ARG A 29 0.97 16.74 14.69
C ARG A 29 2.49 16.95 14.60
N PRO A 30 3.07 17.96 15.27
CA PRO A 30 4.50 18.20 15.24
C PRO A 30 5.31 16.96 15.59
N ARG A 31 6.37 16.68 14.82
CA ARG A 31 7.31 15.54 14.99
C ARG A 31 6.70 14.15 14.80
N ARG A 32 5.41 14.04 14.50
CA ARG A 32 4.72 12.76 14.31
C ARG A 32 4.67 12.34 12.84
N THR A 33 5.85 12.25 12.22
CA THR A 33 6.06 11.83 10.82
C THR A 33 6.44 10.36 10.73
N LYS A 34 6.64 9.85 9.50
CA LYS A 34 6.99 8.45 9.22
C LYS A 34 5.97 7.49 9.84
N LEU A 35 4.70 7.82 9.64
CA LEU A 35 3.61 6.97 10.12
C LEU A 35 3.30 5.94 9.05
N GLU A 36 3.03 4.72 9.48
CA GLU A 36 2.32 3.77 8.63
C GLU A 36 0.91 4.27 8.35
N THR A 37 0.38 3.91 7.20
CA THR A 37 -1.00 4.22 6.79
C THR A 37 -1.67 2.96 6.25
N LEU A 38 -3.00 2.95 6.24
CA LEU A 38 -3.81 1.83 5.78
C LEU A 38 -4.91 2.32 4.85
N GLY A 39 -5.20 1.54 3.81
CA GLY A 39 -6.30 1.75 2.90
C GLY A 39 -7.01 0.43 2.58
N TYR A 40 -8.18 0.54 1.99
CA TYR A 40 -8.94 -0.60 1.51
C TYR A 40 -8.93 -0.60 -0.02
N LEU A 41 -9.02 -1.79 -0.63
CA LEU A 41 -8.87 -1.99 -2.07
C LEU A 41 -10.17 -2.50 -2.67
N TRP A 42 -10.67 -1.79 -3.68
CA TRP A 42 -11.85 -2.18 -4.44
C TRP A 42 -11.47 -2.54 -5.86
N GLY A 43 -12.09 -3.58 -6.37
CA GLY A 43 -11.72 -4.15 -7.65
C GLY A 43 -12.53 -5.38 -8.00
N PHE A 44 -11.97 -6.21 -8.85
CA PHE A 44 -12.59 -7.47 -9.27
C PHE A 44 -11.52 -8.53 -9.53
N SER A 45 -11.94 -9.79 -9.53
CA SER A 45 -11.10 -10.92 -9.92
C SER A 45 -11.77 -11.75 -11.02
N ARG A 46 -10.96 -12.40 -11.85
CA ARG A 46 -11.42 -13.36 -12.86
C ARG A 46 -10.43 -14.50 -12.99
N GLU A 47 -10.92 -15.73 -13.03
CA GLU A 47 -10.10 -16.89 -13.35
C GLU A 47 -10.02 -17.09 -14.88
N ASP A 48 -8.84 -17.41 -15.40
CA ASP A 48 -8.66 -17.78 -16.80
C ASP A 48 -8.76 -19.30 -17.02
N SER A 49 -8.78 -19.72 -18.29
CA SER A 49 -8.84 -21.13 -18.67
C SER A 49 -7.64 -21.98 -18.23
N LYS A 50 -6.58 -21.35 -17.71
CA LYS A 50 -5.38 -22.02 -17.19
C LYS A 50 -5.39 -22.11 -15.65
N GLY A 51 -6.48 -21.70 -14.99
CA GLY A 51 -6.62 -21.69 -13.53
C GLY A 51 -5.76 -20.61 -12.86
N THR A 52 -5.47 -19.51 -13.57
CA THR A 52 -4.85 -18.33 -12.96
C THR A 52 -5.92 -17.32 -12.60
N THR A 53 -5.99 -16.90 -11.34
CA THR A 53 -6.86 -15.79 -10.93
C THR A 53 -6.16 -14.46 -11.16
N HIS A 54 -6.82 -13.55 -11.87
CA HIS A 54 -6.35 -12.21 -12.15
C HIS A 54 -7.15 -11.21 -11.32
N PHE A 55 -6.49 -10.57 -10.36
CA PHE A 55 -7.02 -9.45 -9.59
C PHE A 55 -6.70 -8.13 -10.29
N HIS A 56 -7.70 -7.26 -10.33
CA HIS A 56 -7.54 -5.87 -10.75
C HIS A 56 -8.04 -4.95 -9.64
N VAL A 57 -7.13 -4.16 -9.07
CA VAL A 57 -7.44 -3.10 -8.10
C VAL A 57 -7.79 -1.84 -8.89
N ASP A 58 -9.04 -1.43 -8.81
CA ASP A 58 -9.53 -0.24 -9.53
C ASP A 58 -9.43 1.02 -8.66
N LEU A 59 -9.77 0.89 -7.37
CA LEU A 59 -9.85 2.01 -6.44
C LEU A 59 -9.20 1.67 -5.10
N MET A 60 -8.52 2.66 -4.51
CA MET A 60 -8.06 2.62 -3.13
C MET A 60 -8.72 3.75 -2.34
N SER A 61 -9.22 3.45 -1.14
CA SER A 61 -9.72 4.45 -0.19
C SER A 61 -8.93 4.41 1.11
N LEU A 62 -8.29 5.54 1.43
CA LEU A 62 -7.48 5.72 2.63
C LEU A 62 -8.32 5.61 3.92
N SER A 63 -7.89 4.82 4.90
CA SER A 63 -8.53 4.70 6.21
C SER A 63 -8.02 5.79 7.16
N ILE A 64 -8.56 7.00 7.00
CA ILE A 64 -8.16 8.18 7.81
C ILE A 64 -8.43 8.00 9.31
N SER A 65 -9.34 7.11 9.69
CA SER A 65 -9.70 6.79 11.08
C SER A 65 -8.84 5.68 11.69
N ALA A 66 -7.90 5.08 10.94
CA ALA A 66 -7.01 4.06 11.46
C ALA A 66 -6.10 4.63 12.56
N LYS A 67 -5.77 3.80 13.56
CA LYS A 67 -4.78 4.14 14.58
C LYS A 67 -3.40 3.86 14.01
N ARG A 68 -2.58 4.91 13.89
CA ARG A 68 -1.32 4.88 13.14
C ARG A 68 -0.13 5.23 14.03
N SER A 69 0.94 4.48 13.90
CA SER A 69 2.25 4.74 14.50
C SER A 69 3.34 4.54 13.45
N ARG A 70 4.62 4.57 13.86
CA ARG A 70 5.75 4.38 12.93
C ARG A 70 5.97 2.93 12.48
N ASN A 71 5.45 1.99 13.25
CA ASN A 71 5.72 0.56 13.15
C ASN A 71 4.46 -0.30 13.31
N SER A 72 3.29 0.33 13.21
CA SER A 72 2.01 -0.37 13.18
C SER A 72 0.90 0.57 12.70
N VAL A 73 -0.06 -0.04 12.00
CA VAL A 73 -1.35 0.54 11.72
C VAL A 73 -2.45 -0.44 12.10
N LYS A 74 -3.45 0.04 12.83
CA LYS A 74 -4.64 -0.74 13.19
C LYS A 74 -5.89 -0.14 12.54
N PRO A 75 -6.66 -0.93 11.76
CA PRO A 75 -7.88 -0.43 11.13
C PRO A 75 -8.92 -0.02 12.17
N ASN A 76 -9.88 0.80 11.71
CA ASN A 76 -11.16 0.98 12.41
C ASN A 76 -12.18 0.13 11.68
N ASP A 77 -12.66 -0.95 12.32
CA ASP A 77 -13.55 -1.93 11.69
C ASP A 77 -14.87 -1.32 11.22
N GLN A 78 -15.33 -0.22 11.85
CA GLN A 78 -16.51 0.50 11.39
C GLN A 78 -16.26 1.25 10.07
N ALA A 79 -15.03 1.67 9.81
CA ALA A 79 -14.69 2.40 8.59
C ALA A 79 -14.79 1.52 7.34
N VAL A 80 -14.30 0.28 7.39
CA VAL A 80 -14.40 -0.64 6.23
C VAL A 80 -15.86 -1.02 5.95
N ARG A 81 -16.65 -1.25 7.00
CA ARG A 81 -18.09 -1.57 6.88
C ARG A 81 -18.88 -0.40 6.30
N LEU A 82 -18.68 0.80 6.83
CA LEU A 82 -19.31 2.02 6.32
C LEU A 82 -18.96 2.27 4.85
N LYS A 83 -17.68 2.13 4.48
CA LYS A 83 -17.24 2.35 3.10
C LYS A 83 -17.78 1.26 2.16
N SER A 84 -17.84 0.01 2.62
CA SER A 84 -18.41 -1.09 1.82
C SER A 84 -19.90 -0.84 1.54
N GLU A 85 -20.66 -0.41 2.54
CA GLU A 85 -22.09 -0.08 2.40
C GLU A 85 -22.33 1.04 1.36
N LEU A 86 -21.47 2.06 1.32
CA LEU A 86 -21.53 3.09 0.30
C LEU A 86 -21.13 2.54 -1.08
N MET A 87 -20.06 1.76 -1.16
CA MET A 87 -19.54 1.21 -2.42
C MET A 87 -20.52 0.24 -3.08
N ASP A 88 -21.26 -0.53 -2.29
CA ASP A 88 -22.32 -1.42 -2.79
C ASP A 88 -23.44 -0.66 -3.53
N ARG A 89 -23.62 0.64 -3.24
CA ARG A 89 -24.57 1.51 -3.93
C ARG A 89 -23.93 2.31 -5.05
N TRP A 90 -22.73 2.84 -4.82
CA TRP A 90 -22.08 3.76 -5.74
C TRP A 90 -21.38 3.04 -6.90
N ALA A 91 -20.74 1.91 -6.61
CA ALA A 91 -19.99 1.13 -7.58
C ALA A 91 -20.23 -0.37 -7.36
N PRO A 92 -21.47 -0.88 -7.57
CA PRO A 92 -21.84 -2.28 -7.31
C PRO A 92 -21.07 -3.32 -8.14
N HIS A 93 -20.33 -2.88 -9.16
CA HIS A 93 -19.46 -3.73 -9.98
C HIS A 93 -18.07 -3.93 -9.36
N LEU A 94 -17.74 -3.22 -8.26
CA LEU A 94 -16.50 -3.35 -7.52
C LEU A 94 -16.74 -4.05 -6.18
N THR A 95 -15.87 -5.00 -5.86
CA THR A 95 -15.87 -5.73 -4.60
C THR A 95 -14.73 -5.23 -3.71
N LEU A 96 -14.89 -5.26 -2.39
CA LEU A 96 -13.76 -5.12 -1.47
C LEU A 96 -12.90 -6.37 -1.63
N ILE A 97 -11.75 -6.24 -2.29
CA ILE A 97 -10.88 -7.37 -2.65
C ILE A 97 -9.64 -7.46 -1.78
N GLY A 98 -9.37 -6.48 -0.93
CA GLY A 98 -8.14 -6.46 -0.16
C GLY A 98 -7.95 -5.22 0.68
N ASP A 99 -6.79 -5.17 1.32
CA ASP A 99 -6.29 -4.00 2.01
C ASP A 99 -4.88 -3.62 1.53
N PHE A 100 -4.47 -2.44 1.97
CA PHE A 100 -3.16 -1.89 1.73
C PHE A 100 -2.64 -1.30 3.03
N HIS A 101 -1.36 -1.50 3.34
CA HIS A 101 -0.66 -0.72 4.36
C HIS A 101 0.74 -0.31 3.91
N SER A 102 1.35 0.64 4.62
CA SER A 102 2.72 1.08 4.32
C SER A 102 3.70 0.70 5.41
N HIS A 103 4.92 0.37 5.06
CA HIS A 103 6.05 0.30 5.99
C HIS A 103 6.95 1.52 5.82
N THR A 104 7.43 2.10 6.93
CA THR A 104 8.26 3.30 6.87
C THR A 104 9.62 3.06 7.50
N TYR A 105 10.67 3.51 6.80
CA TYR A 105 12.05 3.38 7.27
C TYR A 105 12.82 4.67 7.05
N GLU A 106 13.83 4.90 7.88
CA GLU A 106 14.68 6.09 7.83
C GLU A 106 15.47 6.14 6.52
N ASN A 107 16.04 5.02 6.10
CA ASN A 107 16.94 4.95 4.96
C ASN A 107 17.01 3.56 4.33
N LEU A 108 17.71 3.49 3.19
CA LEU A 108 17.87 2.26 2.42
C LEU A 108 18.64 1.14 3.14
N ALA A 109 19.57 1.48 4.05
CA ALA A 109 20.32 0.46 4.79
C ALA A 109 19.38 -0.28 5.75
N GLU A 110 18.57 0.46 6.52
CA GLU A 110 17.55 -0.11 7.39
C GLU A 110 16.61 -1.05 6.63
N VAL A 111 16.06 -0.61 5.48
CA VAL A 111 15.18 -1.47 4.65
C VAL A 111 15.86 -2.78 4.26
N ARG A 112 17.15 -2.75 3.93
CA ARG A 112 17.90 -3.93 3.47
C ARG A 112 18.22 -4.88 4.61
N ASP A 113 18.64 -4.34 5.75
CA ASP A 113 19.10 -5.12 6.90
C ASP A 113 17.99 -6.02 7.45
N ILE A 114 16.77 -5.49 7.52
CA ILE A 114 15.60 -6.22 8.03
C ILE A 114 14.63 -6.68 6.93
N ARG A 115 14.99 -6.50 5.65
CA ARG A 115 14.12 -6.77 4.50
C ARG A 115 12.75 -6.12 4.64
N GLY A 116 12.69 -4.85 5.02
CA GLY A 116 11.44 -4.13 5.33
C GLY A 116 10.42 -4.00 4.19
N PHE A 117 10.76 -4.46 2.98
CA PHE A 117 9.83 -4.65 1.86
C PHE A 117 9.03 -5.97 1.93
N GLU A 118 9.32 -6.83 2.90
CA GLU A 118 8.57 -8.06 3.20
C GLU A 118 7.45 -7.77 4.21
N PHE A 119 6.36 -8.53 4.12
CA PHE A 119 5.35 -8.60 5.18
C PHE A 119 5.98 -9.16 6.46
N SER A 120 5.64 -8.61 7.60
CA SER A 120 5.98 -9.17 8.90
C SER A 120 5.03 -10.31 9.29
N ASP A 121 5.39 -11.09 10.30
CA ASP A 121 4.50 -12.10 10.87
C ASP A 121 3.21 -11.48 11.42
N ALA A 122 3.28 -10.23 11.91
CA ALA A 122 2.12 -9.49 12.41
C ALA A 122 1.16 -9.09 11.26
N ASP A 123 1.71 -8.73 10.09
CA ASP A 123 0.91 -8.41 8.90
C ASP A 123 0.17 -9.66 8.42
N GLU A 124 0.88 -10.79 8.31
CA GLU A 124 0.26 -12.06 7.90
C GLU A 124 -0.80 -12.51 8.92
N ALA A 125 -0.53 -12.42 10.22
CA ALA A 125 -1.50 -12.79 11.25
C ALA A 125 -2.75 -11.90 11.20
N SER A 126 -2.58 -10.58 11.12
CA SER A 126 -3.71 -9.64 11.03
C SER A 126 -4.54 -9.86 9.76
N PHE A 127 -3.89 -10.16 8.63
CA PHE A 127 -4.57 -10.41 7.37
C PHE A 127 -5.39 -11.71 7.38
N LEU A 128 -4.91 -12.75 8.05
CA LEU A 128 -5.63 -14.02 8.19
C LEU A 128 -6.83 -13.94 9.15
N ASP A 129 -6.77 -13.03 10.13
CA ASP A 129 -7.79 -12.85 11.18
C ASP A 129 -8.93 -11.89 10.79
N ASP A 130 -8.85 -11.21 9.63
CA ASP A 130 -9.89 -10.25 9.19
C ASP A 130 -11.09 -10.95 8.53
N ASP A 131 -12.01 -11.46 9.36
CA ASP A 131 -13.23 -12.14 8.89
C ASP A 131 -14.04 -11.34 7.88
N PHE A 132 -14.17 -10.02 8.10
CA PHE A 132 -14.99 -9.18 7.23
C PHE A 132 -14.37 -9.04 5.85
N LEU A 133 -13.05 -8.85 5.77
CA LEU A 133 -12.34 -8.79 4.51
C LEU A 133 -12.43 -10.13 3.76
N TRP A 134 -12.24 -11.25 4.45
CA TRP A 134 -12.31 -12.58 3.83
C TRP A 134 -13.70 -12.89 3.27
N GLU A 135 -14.76 -12.61 4.03
CA GLU A 135 -16.14 -12.77 3.58
C GLU A 135 -16.42 -11.91 2.34
N ARG A 136 -16.03 -10.63 2.39
CA ARG A 136 -16.29 -9.68 1.29
C ARG A 136 -15.50 -9.99 0.02
N ALA A 137 -14.30 -10.55 0.16
CA ALA A 137 -13.44 -10.94 -0.95
C ALA A 137 -13.68 -12.38 -1.43
N ASN A 138 -14.77 -13.04 -0.98
CA ASN A 138 -15.11 -14.42 -1.34
C ASN A 138 -13.96 -15.40 -1.08
N ASP A 139 -13.42 -15.34 0.15
CA ASP A 139 -12.32 -16.16 0.66
C ASP A 139 -10.99 -16.05 -0.11
N GLN A 140 -10.85 -15.01 -0.94
CA GLN A 140 -9.63 -14.78 -1.70
C GLN A 140 -9.18 -13.30 -1.69
N PRO A 141 -9.00 -12.69 -0.50
CA PRO A 141 -8.53 -11.31 -0.42
C PRO A 141 -7.08 -11.15 -0.88
N ILE A 142 -6.67 -9.93 -1.18
CA ILE A 142 -5.29 -9.55 -1.43
C ILE A 142 -4.77 -8.62 -0.34
N MET A 143 -3.46 -8.68 -0.09
CA MET A 143 -2.76 -7.77 0.81
C MET A 143 -1.67 -7.05 0.02
N LEU A 144 -1.64 -5.72 0.09
CA LEU A 144 -0.56 -4.91 -0.48
C LEU A 144 0.22 -4.18 0.61
N ALA A 145 1.55 -4.22 0.56
CA ALA A 145 2.42 -3.40 1.40
C ALA A 145 3.27 -2.45 0.55
N MET A 146 3.25 -1.15 0.84
CA MET A 146 4.15 -0.17 0.22
C MET A 146 5.18 0.30 1.23
N THR A 147 6.41 -0.13 1.03
CA THR A 147 7.54 0.31 1.85
C THR A 147 8.10 1.60 1.26
N ILE A 148 8.43 2.56 2.12
CA ILE A 148 9.07 3.82 1.71
C ILE A 148 10.30 4.13 2.58
N CYS A 149 11.35 4.65 1.95
CA CYS A 149 12.45 5.30 2.64
C CYS A 149 12.98 6.50 1.85
N LYS A 150 13.68 7.41 2.54
CA LYS A 150 14.45 8.48 1.91
C LYS A 150 15.82 7.98 1.46
N LEU A 151 16.20 8.33 0.24
CA LEU A 151 17.49 8.07 -0.38
C LEU A 151 18.45 9.24 -0.13
N ALA A 152 19.74 8.93 0.01
CA ALA A 152 20.78 9.95 0.15
C ALA A 152 20.97 10.79 -1.14
N ARG A 153 20.66 10.19 -2.30
CA ARG A 153 20.79 10.81 -3.63
C ARG A 153 19.58 10.43 -4.50
N VAL A 154 19.22 11.34 -5.39
CA VAL A 154 18.22 11.09 -6.44
C VAL A 154 18.91 10.31 -7.55
N HIS A 155 18.36 9.15 -7.89
CA HIS A 155 18.84 8.32 -8.99
C HIS A 155 17.95 8.52 -10.21
N GLU A 156 18.57 8.66 -11.38
CA GLU A 156 17.81 8.71 -12.61
C GLU A 156 17.13 7.36 -12.86
N LYS A 157 15.80 7.37 -12.96
CA LYS A 157 15.00 6.16 -13.14
C LYS A 157 13.68 6.47 -13.83
N HIS A 158 13.28 5.62 -14.78
CA HIS A 158 12.12 5.85 -15.65
C HIS A 158 11.11 4.69 -15.67
N ALA A 159 11.36 3.64 -14.87
CA ALA A 159 10.50 2.46 -14.79
C ALA A 159 10.69 1.74 -13.44
N ALA A 160 9.67 0.99 -13.02
CA ALA A 160 9.81 0.07 -11.89
C ALA A 160 10.74 -1.09 -12.23
N GLU A 161 11.40 -1.62 -11.21
CA GLU A 161 12.23 -2.82 -11.27
C GLU A 161 11.59 -3.92 -10.42
N THR A 162 11.42 -5.10 -11.01
CA THR A 162 10.91 -6.29 -10.31
C THR A 162 12.06 -7.00 -9.60
N ILE A 163 11.96 -7.17 -8.29
CA ILE A 163 12.95 -7.90 -7.47
C ILE A 163 12.51 -9.37 -7.31
N ARG A 164 11.21 -9.60 -7.13
CA ARG A 164 10.55 -10.92 -7.11
C ARG A 164 9.22 -10.82 -7.84
N SER A 165 8.62 -11.95 -8.20
CA SER A 165 7.36 -11.97 -8.96
C SER A 165 6.25 -11.13 -8.33
N ASN A 166 6.22 -11.00 -7.00
CA ASN A 166 5.26 -10.21 -6.25
C ASN A 166 5.81 -8.91 -5.65
N ILE A 167 7.08 -8.56 -5.91
CA ILE A 167 7.71 -7.36 -5.36
C ILE A 167 8.42 -6.58 -6.45
N ALA A 168 8.05 -5.32 -6.58
CA ALA A 168 8.71 -4.37 -7.44
C ALA A 168 9.01 -3.08 -6.69
N HIS A 169 9.96 -2.29 -7.19
CA HIS A 169 10.28 -1.00 -6.61
C HIS A 169 10.48 0.08 -7.66
N PHE A 170 10.23 1.32 -7.27
CA PHE A 170 10.41 2.50 -8.09
C PHE A 170 10.85 3.69 -7.25
N ASP A 171 11.41 4.70 -7.90
CA ASP A 171 11.97 5.87 -7.24
C ASP A 171 11.27 7.13 -7.74
N VAL A 172 10.87 8.03 -6.84
CA VAL A 172 10.31 9.35 -7.19
C VAL A 172 10.95 10.39 -6.28
N GLY A 173 11.63 11.34 -6.90
CA GLY A 173 12.50 12.28 -6.22
C GLY A 173 13.58 11.58 -5.40
N GLU A 174 13.72 11.99 -4.13
CA GLU A 174 14.61 11.36 -3.16
C GLU A 174 14.02 10.13 -2.46
N PHE A 175 12.88 9.58 -2.89
CA PHE A 175 12.21 8.47 -2.21
C PHE A 175 12.26 7.20 -3.03
N ARG A 176 12.45 6.06 -2.36
CA ARG A 176 12.24 4.72 -2.94
C ARG A 176 11.01 4.10 -2.34
N PHE A 177 10.20 3.52 -3.22
CA PHE A 177 9.00 2.78 -2.90
C PHE A 177 9.16 1.32 -3.33
N TRP A 178 8.83 0.38 -2.46
CA TRP A 178 8.62 -1.02 -2.83
C TRP A 178 7.14 -1.33 -2.70
N LEU A 179 6.59 -2.10 -3.62
CA LEU A 179 5.24 -2.64 -3.53
C LEU A 179 5.34 -4.16 -3.48
N ASN A 180 4.89 -4.75 -2.38
CA ASN A 180 4.77 -6.18 -2.15
C ASN A 180 3.30 -6.58 -2.19
N ALA A 181 3.02 -7.77 -2.72
CA ALA A 181 1.68 -8.28 -2.89
C ALA A 181 1.56 -9.74 -2.42
N ALA A 182 0.47 -10.05 -1.73
CA ALA A 182 0.09 -11.40 -1.35
C ALA A 182 -1.39 -11.66 -1.62
N VAL A 183 -1.76 -12.94 -1.74
CA VAL A 183 -3.13 -13.40 -1.91
C VAL A 183 -3.47 -14.37 -0.78
N GLY A 184 -4.62 -14.17 -0.16
CA GLY A 184 -5.28 -15.10 0.76
C GLY A 184 -6.02 -16.19 -0.02
N PHE A 185 -6.05 -17.40 0.51
CA PHE A 185 -6.83 -18.52 -0.02
C PHE A 185 -7.12 -19.55 1.06
N LEU A 186 -8.16 -20.37 0.87
CA LEU A 186 -8.39 -21.54 1.70
C LEU A 186 -7.56 -22.72 1.20
N ASP A 187 -6.88 -23.42 2.12
CA ASP A 187 -6.25 -24.70 1.82
C ASP A 187 -7.29 -25.83 1.72
N ALA A 188 -6.83 -27.06 1.41
CA ALA A 188 -7.70 -28.22 1.25
C ALA A 188 -8.50 -28.57 2.52
N SER A 189 -8.10 -28.08 3.69
CA SER A 189 -8.81 -28.25 4.96
C SER A 189 -9.84 -27.15 5.25
N GLY A 190 -9.95 -26.14 4.37
CA GLY A 190 -10.72 -24.93 4.62
C GLY A 190 -10.01 -23.92 5.53
N SER A 191 -8.71 -24.10 5.80
CA SER A 191 -7.96 -23.15 6.64
C SER A 191 -7.43 -22.00 5.80
N ARG A 192 -7.54 -20.78 6.34
CA ARG A 192 -6.98 -19.57 5.71
C ARG A 192 -5.45 -19.65 5.62
N ARG A 193 -4.92 -19.36 4.44
CA ARG A 193 -3.50 -19.24 4.14
C ARG A 193 -3.25 -17.98 3.31
N CYS A 194 -2.03 -17.48 3.33
CA CYS A 194 -1.60 -16.45 2.39
C CYS A 194 -0.33 -16.89 1.66
N THR A 195 -0.08 -16.29 0.49
CA THR A 195 1.16 -16.55 -0.26
C THR A 195 2.40 -15.97 0.40
N GLY A 196 2.24 -14.98 1.28
CA GLY A 196 3.31 -14.32 2.05
C GLY A 196 4.47 -13.81 1.19
N ASN A 197 5.67 -13.82 1.79
CA ASN A 197 6.92 -13.35 1.16
C ASN A 197 7.70 -14.41 0.36
N ARG A 198 7.29 -15.68 0.43
CA ARG A 198 7.99 -16.80 -0.23
C ARG A 198 7.95 -16.64 -1.76
N PRO A 199 8.77 -17.38 -2.55
CA PRO A 199 8.61 -17.44 -3.99
C PRO A 199 7.15 -17.76 -4.30
N SER A 200 6.41 -16.73 -4.70
CA SER A 200 4.97 -16.74 -4.63
C SER A 200 4.44 -17.07 -6.00
N ASN A 201 3.32 -17.78 -6.03
CA ASN A 201 2.55 -17.94 -7.26
C ASN A 201 1.86 -16.64 -7.69
N VAL A 202 2.24 -15.49 -7.11
CA VAL A 202 1.70 -14.16 -7.37
C VAL A 202 2.63 -13.42 -8.31
N LYS A 203 2.06 -12.89 -9.39
CA LYS A 203 2.71 -11.96 -10.31
C LYS A 203 2.10 -10.56 -10.14
N LEU A 204 2.87 -9.64 -9.57
CA LEU A 204 2.54 -8.22 -9.53
C LEU A 204 2.85 -7.59 -10.90
N ARG A 205 1.84 -6.96 -11.51
CA ARG A 205 1.98 -6.17 -12.74
C ARG A 205 2.00 -4.69 -12.37
N ILE A 206 3.20 -4.13 -12.30
CA ILE A 206 3.41 -2.69 -12.16
C ILE A 206 3.86 -2.13 -13.52
N ASP A 207 2.96 -1.47 -14.23
CA ASP A 207 3.33 -0.65 -15.39
C ASP A 207 3.46 0.80 -14.92
N SER A 208 4.52 1.11 -14.17
CA SER A 208 4.74 2.48 -13.70
C SER A 208 5.64 3.22 -14.67
N ARG A 209 5.03 4.18 -15.36
CA ARG A 209 5.74 5.24 -16.08
C ARG A 209 5.81 6.43 -15.15
N PHE A 210 7.02 6.76 -14.71
CA PHE A 210 7.32 7.95 -13.95
C PHE A 210 8.65 8.48 -14.47
N TYR A 211 8.86 9.79 -14.33
CA TYR A 211 10.11 10.43 -14.67
C TYR A 211 10.78 10.82 -13.36
N ASN A 212 11.97 10.29 -13.11
CA ASN A 212 12.80 10.71 -11.99
C ASN A 212 14.14 11.15 -12.56
N TYR A 213 14.30 12.44 -12.83
CA TYR A 213 15.54 12.99 -13.38
C TYR A 213 16.59 13.18 -12.27
N SER A 214 17.87 13.18 -12.63
CA SER A 214 18.93 13.49 -11.67
C SER A 214 18.67 14.86 -11.02
N ARG A 215 18.81 14.91 -9.68
CA ARG A 215 18.56 16.10 -8.83
C ARG A 215 17.10 16.54 -8.71
N ASP A 216 16.15 15.82 -9.29
CA ASP A 216 14.72 16.04 -9.07
C ASP A 216 14.37 15.71 -7.61
N ARG A 217 14.09 16.73 -6.78
CA ARG A 217 13.72 16.55 -5.38
C ARG A 217 12.31 17.06 -5.18
N LEU A 218 11.53 16.36 -4.36
CA LEU A 218 10.19 16.82 -4.01
C LEU A 218 10.32 18.02 -3.08
N VAL A 219 9.87 19.19 -3.55
CA VAL A 219 9.88 20.42 -2.76
C VAL A 219 8.68 20.41 -1.81
N VAL A 220 8.94 20.10 -0.54
CA VAL A 220 7.97 20.35 0.52
C VAL A 220 8.05 21.82 0.87
N ALA A 221 7.04 22.61 0.48
CA ALA A 221 6.94 23.98 0.95
C ALA A 221 6.75 23.97 2.47
N THR A 222 7.84 24.08 3.22
CA THR A 222 7.77 24.41 4.64
C THR A 222 7.12 25.77 4.72
N ARG A 223 5.90 25.84 5.26
CA ARG A 223 5.31 27.12 5.67
C ARG A 223 6.33 27.82 6.56
N ALA A 224 7.00 28.85 6.03
CA ALA A 224 7.37 29.97 6.85
C ALA A 224 6.05 30.42 7.49
N LEU A 225 5.95 30.24 8.81
CA LEU A 225 4.91 30.89 9.59
C LEU A 225 5.00 32.37 9.22
N ILE A 226 4.01 32.86 8.48
CA ILE A 226 3.77 34.29 8.34
C ILE A 226 3.46 34.75 9.76
N SER A 227 4.48 35.25 10.45
CA SER A 227 4.28 36.05 11.64
C SER A 227 3.59 37.32 11.16
N SER A 228 2.26 37.34 11.26
CA SER A 228 1.50 38.59 11.15
C SER A 228 2.13 39.60 12.12
N PRO A 229 2.45 40.83 11.69
CA PRO A 229 2.86 41.86 12.63
C PRO A 229 1.70 42.09 13.60
N SER A 230 1.98 42.07 14.90
CA SER A 230 1.03 42.54 15.90
C SER A 230 0.54 43.94 15.52
N PRO A 231 -0.77 44.23 15.58
CA PRO A 231 -1.22 45.61 15.47
C PRO A 231 -0.66 46.36 16.69
N MET A 232 0.13 47.40 16.44
CA MET A 232 0.51 48.33 17.50
C MET A 232 -0.77 49.00 18.00
N GLY A 233 -1.10 48.72 19.26
CA GLY A 233 -2.00 49.51 20.09
C GLY A 233 -1.19 50.32 21.08
#